data_AF-A0A2M7R676-F1
#
_entry.id   AF-A0A2M7R676-F1
#
_cell.length_a   1.000
_cell.length_b   1.000
_cell.length_c   1.000
_cell.angle_alpha   90.00
_cell.angle_beta   90.00
_cell.angle_gamma   90.00
#
_symmetry.space_group_name_H-M   'P 1'
#
loop_
_entity.id
_entity.type
_entity.pdbx_description
1 polymer ?
#
loop_
_entity_poly.entity_id
_entity_poly.type
_entity_poly.pdbx_seq_one_letter_code
_entity_poly.pdbx_strand_id
1 'polypeptide(L)'
;MKGGEMSEPRVKFSVEYWNPEYPDEIWAADWDLCKQKAWSISRSPDYKIAWEVVKNEIDGQAYLAVLEKFGLLEWKKEYPLRLVGKLSPAELALRRREKEKEYNLPYLEIISDNIDAEAEKGQILHHAEDYK
;
A
#
# COMPACT_ATOMS: atom_id res chain seq x y z
N MET A 1 32.44 20.82 0.30
CA MET A 1 31.12 20.58 0.92
C MET A 1 30.40 19.57 0.04
N LYS A 2 30.17 18.35 0.54
CA LYS A 2 29.53 17.28 -0.25
C LYS A 2 28.02 17.53 -0.32
N GLY A 3 27.46 17.25 -1.49
CA GLY A 3 26.11 17.61 -1.91
C GLY A 3 25.03 17.17 -0.94
N GLY A 4 24.05 18.05 -0.74
CA GLY A 4 22.75 17.66 -0.21
C GLY A 4 22.17 16.66 -1.19
N GLU A 5 22.11 15.40 -0.77
CA GLU A 5 21.31 14.37 -1.42
C GLU A 5 19.92 14.95 -1.60
N MET A 6 19.52 15.12 -2.87
CA MET A 6 18.11 15.31 -3.21
C MET A 6 17.34 14.21 -2.48
N SER A 7 16.45 14.60 -1.58
CA SER A 7 15.46 13.69 -1.03
C SER A 7 14.71 13.09 -2.23
N GLU A 8 15.05 11.85 -2.59
CA GLU A 8 14.40 11.14 -3.67
C GLU A 8 12.88 11.23 -3.44
N PRO A 9 12.09 11.47 -4.51
CA PRO A 9 10.65 11.58 -4.36
C PRO A 9 10.12 10.30 -3.72
N ARG A 10 9.55 10.44 -2.52
CA ARG A 10 8.85 9.36 -1.81
C ARG A 10 7.61 9.00 -2.61
N VAL A 11 7.72 8.19 -3.66
CA VAL A 11 6.54 7.50 -4.21
C VAL A 11 6.23 6.36 -3.27
N LYS A 12 5.57 6.72 -2.16
CA LYS A 12 5.30 5.88 -1.02
C LYS A 12 3.80 5.84 -0.78
N PHE A 13 3.23 4.65 -0.67
CA PHE A 13 1.87 4.46 -0.18
C PHE A 13 1.95 4.01 1.27
N SER A 14 1.13 4.56 2.15
CA SER A 14 1.15 4.25 3.58
C SER A 14 -0.25 3.92 4.08
N VAL A 15 -0.37 2.85 4.88
CA VAL A 15 -1.57 2.49 5.63
C VAL A 15 -1.27 2.66 7.11
N GLU A 16 -1.78 3.72 7.71
CA GLU A 16 -1.67 3.92 9.14
C GLU A 16 -2.54 2.92 9.91
N TYR A 17 -2.02 2.44 11.03
CA TYR A 17 -2.75 1.53 11.92
C TYR A 17 -2.33 1.74 13.37
N TRP A 18 -3.21 1.33 14.29
CA TRP A 18 -2.93 1.36 15.71
C TRP A 18 -2.25 0.06 16.15
N ASN A 19 -1.14 0.18 16.89
CA ASN A 19 -0.48 -0.96 17.52
C ASN A 19 -0.80 -0.99 19.04
N PRO A 20 -1.54 -1.99 19.55
CA PRO A 20 -1.89 -2.09 20.97
C PRO A 20 -0.69 -2.22 21.91
N GLU A 21 0.46 -2.70 21.42
CA GLU A 21 1.68 -2.83 22.24
C GLU A 21 2.34 -1.47 22.49
N TYR A 22 2.10 -0.49 21.61
CA TYR A 22 2.68 0.85 21.65
C TYR A 22 1.60 1.90 21.36
N PRO A 23 0.64 2.11 22.29
CA PRO A 23 -0.56 2.91 22.04
C PRO A 23 -0.29 4.41 21.84
N ASP A 24 0.87 4.89 22.28
CA ASP A 24 1.29 6.29 22.15
C ASP A 24 2.05 6.56 20.85
N GLU A 25 2.30 5.54 20.02
CA GLU A 25 3.02 5.65 18.75
C GLU A 25 2.09 5.46 17.56
N ILE A 26 2.42 6.10 16.43
CA ILE A 26 1.74 5.86 15.16
C ILE A 26 2.52 4.87 14.33
N TRP A 27 1.83 3.88 13.79
CA TRP A 27 2.40 2.83 12.97
C TRP A 27 1.85 2.89 11.56
N ALA A 28 2.66 2.51 10.58
CA ALA A 28 2.23 2.44 9.19
C ALA A 28 2.82 1.22 8.48
N ALA A 29 2.00 0.63 7.61
CA ALA A 29 2.45 -0.29 6.57
C ALA A 29 2.77 0.53 5.33
N ASP A 30 4.00 0.46 4.88
CA ASP A 30 4.55 1.31 3.84
C ASP A 30 4.98 0.51 2.62
N TRP A 31 4.42 0.86 1.47
CA TRP A 31 4.86 0.35 0.19
C TRP A 31 5.82 1.34 -0.47
N ASP A 32 7.06 0.91 -0.67
CA ASP A 32 8.13 1.70 -1.31
C ASP A 32 8.52 1.05 -2.64
N LEU A 33 8.25 1.76 -3.74
CA LEU A 33 8.57 1.33 -5.11
C LEU A 33 10.05 1.45 -5.45
N CYS A 34 10.78 2.33 -4.76
CA CYS A 34 12.18 2.63 -5.04
C CYS A 34 13.11 1.61 -4.41
N LYS A 35 12.71 0.99 -3.28
CA LYS A 35 13.63 0.15 -2.51
C LYS A 35 13.43 -1.35 -2.72
N GLN A 36 12.21 -1.89 -2.59
CA GLN A 36 12.07 -3.35 -2.43
C GLN A 36 10.81 -4.00 -3.04
N LYS A 37 9.86 -3.23 -3.62
CA LYS A 37 8.56 -3.78 -4.08
C LYS A 37 7.93 -4.70 -3.02
N ALA A 38 7.96 -4.23 -1.78
CA ALA A 38 7.52 -4.97 -0.61
C ALA A 38 6.97 -3.98 0.42
N TRP A 39 6.08 -4.48 1.27
CA TRP A 39 5.60 -3.75 2.43
C TRP A 39 6.67 -3.73 3.52
N SER A 40 6.89 -2.55 4.08
CA SER A 40 7.69 -2.33 5.28
C SER A 40 6.81 -1.79 6.39
N ILE A 41 7.27 -1.93 7.63
CA ILE A 41 6.59 -1.35 8.80
C ILE A 41 7.43 -0.19 9.26
N SER A 42 6.81 0.97 9.39
CA SER A 42 7.41 2.11 10.03
C SER A 42 6.58 2.60 11.20
N ARG A 43 7.23 3.41 12.04
CA ARG A 43 6.61 4.07 13.18
C ARG A 43 7.05 5.52 13.28
N SER A 44 6.23 6.35 13.91
CA SER A 44 6.56 7.70 14.34
C SER A 44 6.06 7.91 15.77
N PRO A 45 6.92 8.37 16.70
CA PRO A 45 6.50 8.66 18.07
C PRO A 45 5.50 9.81 18.21
N ASP A 46 5.44 10.76 17.26
CA ASP A 46 4.62 11.97 17.44
C ASP A 46 4.18 12.70 16.13
N TYR A 47 4.14 12.02 14.98
CA TYR A 47 3.95 12.58 13.61
C TYR A 47 4.96 13.67 13.17
N LYS A 48 5.69 14.29 14.09
CA LYS A 48 6.63 15.38 13.85
C LYS A 48 8.05 14.88 13.62
N ILE A 49 8.37 13.70 14.14
CA ILE A 49 9.64 13.01 13.92
C ILE A 49 9.60 12.19 12.61
N ALA A 50 10.77 12.07 11.97
CA ALA A 50 10.96 11.22 10.79
C ALA A 50 10.51 9.78 11.07
N TRP A 51 9.68 9.23 10.17
CA TRP A 51 9.27 7.82 10.22
C TRP A 51 10.49 6.89 10.21
N GLU A 52 10.57 6.00 11.19
CA GLU A 52 11.61 4.99 11.30
C GLU A 52 11.11 3.65 10.76
N VAL A 53 11.85 3.04 9.83
CA VAL A 53 11.54 1.68 9.36
C VAL A 53 11.94 0.69 10.45
N VAL A 54 10.96 -0.02 10.98
CA VAL A 54 11.12 -1.04 12.03
C VAL A 54 11.38 -2.41 11.42
N LYS A 55 10.68 -2.75 10.34
CA LYS A 55 10.81 -4.03 9.63
C LYS A 55 10.64 -3.85 8.13
N ASN A 56 11.32 -4.68 7.34
CA ASN A 56 11.19 -4.71 5.87
C ASN A 56 10.21 -5.80 5.39
N GLU A 57 9.27 -6.19 6.26
CA GLU A 57 8.21 -7.14 5.94
C GLU A 57 6.95 -6.79 6.72
N ILE A 58 5.80 -7.10 6.13
CA ILE A 58 4.50 -6.92 6.76
C ILE A 58 4.27 -7.98 7.84
N ASP A 59 3.75 -7.57 9.00
CA ASP A 59 3.36 -8.46 10.08
C ASP A 59 1.83 -8.59 10.18
N GLY A 60 1.35 -9.36 11.15
CA GLY A 60 -0.06 -9.67 11.28
C GLY A 60 -0.97 -8.45 11.46
N GLN A 61 -0.54 -7.42 12.19
CA GLN A 61 -1.36 -6.23 12.43
C GLN A 61 -1.40 -5.33 11.19
N ALA A 62 -0.21 -5.05 10.63
CA ALA A 62 -0.08 -4.29 9.40
C ALA A 62 -0.84 -4.96 8.23
N TYR A 63 -0.80 -6.30 8.14
CA TYR A 63 -1.53 -7.10 7.17
C TYR A 63 -3.04 -6.87 7.24
N LEU A 64 -3.62 -6.91 8.45
CA LEU A 64 -5.05 -6.71 8.63
C LEU A 64 -5.45 -5.28 8.26
N ALA A 65 -4.66 -4.28 8.64
CA ALA A 65 -4.89 -2.89 8.29
C ALA A 65 -4.84 -2.66 6.77
N VAL A 66 -3.87 -3.27 6.07
CA VAL A 66 -3.83 -3.24 4.60
C VAL A 66 -5.09 -3.85 4.01
N LEU A 67 -5.49 -5.05 4.42
CA LEU A 67 -6.71 -5.65 3.90
C LEU A 67 -7.96 -4.80 4.19
N GLU A 68 -8.06 -4.19 5.36
CA GLU A 68 -9.16 -3.30 5.72
C GLU A 68 -9.18 -2.05 4.82
N LYS A 69 -8.04 -1.38 4.64
CA LYS A 69 -7.89 -0.20 3.76
C LYS A 69 -8.34 -0.48 2.33
N PHE A 70 -8.06 -1.68 1.82
CA PHE A 70 -8.47 -2.10 0.48
C PHE A 70 -9.86 -2.74 0.43
N GLY A 71 -10.59 -2.85 1.54
CA GLY A 71 -11.90 -3.49 1.59
C GLY A 71 -11.86 -4.97 1.20
N LEU A 72 -10.81 -5.67 1.61
CA LEU A 72 -10.54 -7.09 1.32
C LEU A 72 -10.54 -7.99 2.57
N LEU A 73 -10.82 -7.44 3.75
CA LEU A 73 -10.70 -8.13 5.04
C LEU A 73 -11.58 -9.39 5.15
N GLU A 74 -12.80 -9.36 4.61
CA GLU A 74 -13.73 -10.51 4.62
C GLU A 74 -13.17 -11.71 3.82
N TRP A 75 -12.33 -11.45 2.83
CA TRP A 75 -11.71 -12.44 1.97
C TRP A 75 -10.27 -12.80 2.40
N LYS A 76 -9.89 -12.56 3.66
CA LYS A 76 -8.53 -12.84 4.19
C LYS A 76 -8.02 -14.27 3.92
N LYS A 77 -8.90 -15.26 3.72
CA LYS A 77 -8.53 -16.63 3.33
C LYS A 77 -7.96 -16.70 1.91
N GLU A 78 -8.44 -15.87 1.00
CA GLU A 78 -7.96 -15.76 -0.38
C GLU A 78 -6.72 -14.87 -0.50
N TYR A 79 -6.53 -13.95 0.46
CA TYR A 79 -5.40 -13.04 0.53
C TYR A 79 -4.53 -13.34 1.77
N PRO A 80 -3.75 -14.43 1.77
CA PRO A 80 -2.87 -14.75 2.89
C PRO A 80 -1.75 -13.71 3.02
N LEU A 81 -1.22 -13.52 4.23
CA LEU A 81 -0.18 -12.52 4.56
C LEU A 81 1.00 -12.54 3.58
N ARG A 82 1.52 -13.73 3.25
CA ARG A 82 2.65 -13.88 2.32
C ARG A 82 2.35 -13.36 0.90
N LEU A 83 1.10 -13.46 0.47
CA LEU A 83 0.66 -12.92 -0.81
C LEU A 83 0.55 -11.40 -0.71
N VAL A 84 -0.19 -10.88 0.29
CA VAL A 84 -0.38 -9.43 0.50
C VAL A 84 0.95 -8.70 0.64
N GLY A 85 1.92 -9.29 1.35
CA GLY A 85 3.27 -8.74 1.50
C GLY A 85 4.02 -8.48 0.19
N LYS A 86 3.56 -9.05 -0.92
CA LYS A 86 4.13 -8.90 -2.27
C LYS A 86 3.24 -8.12 -3.24
N LEU A 87 1.98 -7.88 -2.90
CA LEU A 87 1.06 -7.16 -3.79
C LEU A 87 1.22 -5.66 -3.59
N SER A 88 1.36 -4.94 -4.69
CA SER A 88 1.35 -3.48 -4.67
C SER A 88 -0.03 -2.93 -4.29
N PRO A 89 -0.12 -1.66 -3.85
CA PRO A 89 -1.38 -0.95 -3.69
C PRO A 89 -2.28 -1.04 -4.93
N ALA A 90 -1.72 -0.89 -6.13
CA ALA A 90 -2.48 -1.00 -7.37
C ALA A 90 -3.02 -2.42 -7.58
N GLU A 91 -2.22 -3.45 -7.32
CA GLU A 91 -2.67 -4.84 -7.41
C GLU A 91 -3.80 -5.13 -6.42
N LEU A 92 -3.68 -4.68 -5.16
CA LEU A 92 -4.74 -4.82 -4.15
C LEU A 92 -6.01 -4.07 -4.56
N ALA A 93 -5.90 -2.87 -5.13
CA ALA A 93 -7.03 -2.13 -5.66
C ALA A 93 -7.74 -2.88 -6.80
N LEU A 94 -6.99 -3.48 -7.72
CA LEU A 94 -7.54 -4.32 -8.78
C LEU A 94 -8.30 -5.53 -8.21
N ARG A 95 -7.73 -6.22 -7.21
CA ARG A 95 -8.42 -7.32 -6.52
C ARG A 95 -9.71 -6.86 -5.86
N ARG A 96 -9.74 -5.66 -5.27
CA ARG A 96 -10.96 -5.06 -4.75
C ARG A 96 -12.00 -4.84 -5.85
N ARG A 97 -11.61 -4.35 -7.04
CA ARG A 97 -12.51 -4.19 -8.18
C ARG A 97 -13.09 -5.52 -8.69
N GLU A 98 -12.32 -6.60 -8.66
CA GLU A 98 -12.81 -7.94 -8.98
C GLU A 98 -13.93 -8.34 -8.02
N LYS A 99 -13.73 -8.14 -6.70
CA LYS A 99 -14.74 -8.43 -5.68
C LYS A 99 -15.98 -7.55 -5.79
N GLU A 100 -15.83 -6.28 -6.15
CA GLU A 100 -16.97 -5.40 -6.40
C GLU A 100 -17.87 -5.92 -7.51
N LYS A 101 -17.28 -6.42 -8.62
CA LYS A 101 -18.04 -7.00 -9.73
C LYS A 101 -18.65 -8.36 -9.38
N GLU A 102 -17.87 -9.24 -8.73
CA GLU A 102 -18.29 -10.60 -8.39
C GLU A 102 -19.47 -10.59 -7.39
N TYR A 103 -19.45 -9.68 -6.41
CA TYR A 103 -20.43 -9.65 -5.32
C TYR A 103 -21.37 -8.43 -5.38
N ASN A 104 -21.33 -7.63 -6.44
CA ASN A 104 -22.12 -6.41 -6.61
C ASN A 104 -22.01 -5.43 -5.41
N LEU A 105 -20.77 -5.18 -4.97
CA LEU A 105 -20.49 -4.33 -3.81
C LEU A 105 -20.39 -2.85 -4.22
N PRO A 106 -20.63 -1.91 -3.30
CA PRO A 106 -20.40 -0.50 -3.57
C PRO A 106 -18.94 -0.25 -3.93
N TYR A 107 -18.73 0.69 -4.87
CA TYR A 107 -17.42 1.18 -5.24
C TYR A 107 -16.74 1.76 -4.00
N LEU A 108 -15.58 1.20 -3.65
CA LEU A 108 -14.71 1.77 -2.65
C LEU A 108 -13.68 2.67 -3.35
N GLU A 109 -13.70 3.96 -3.04
CA GLU A 109 -12.64 4.86 -3.48
C GLU A 109 -11.38 4.60 -2.65
N ILE A 110 -10.32 4.11 -3.32
CA ILE A 110 -9.04 3.83 -2.65
C ILE A 110 -8.15 5.04 -2.90
N ILE A 111 -8.27 6.03 -2.03
CA ILE A 111 -7.48 7.26 -2.12
C ILE A 111 -6.07 7.00 -1.59
N SER A 112 -5.10 7.25 -2.44
CA SER A 112 -3.75 7.65 -2.07
C SER A 112 -3.26 8.63 -3.09
N ASP A 113 -2.60 9.68 -2.62
CA ASP A 113 -1.93 10.70 -3.43
C ASP A 113 -0.94 10.12 -4.47
N ASN A 114 -0.62 8.82 -4.39
CA ASN A 114 0.33 8.08 -5.23
C ASN A 114 -0.24 6.85 -5.97
N ILE A 115 -1.54 6.53 -5.92
CA ILE A 115 -2.09 5.35 -6.65
C ILE A 115 -2.22 5.62 -8.16
N ASP A 116 -2.55 6.86 -8.55
CA ASP A 116 -2.85 7.20 -9.94
C ASP A 116 -1.64 7.03 -10.87
N ALA A 117 -0.42 7.19 -10.35
CA ALA A 117 0.81 7.04 -11.12
C ALA A 117 1.10 5.58 -11.58
N GLU A 118 0.62 4.56 -10.86
CA GLU A 118 0.75 3.14 -11.26
C GLU A 118 -0.40 2.70 -12.18
N ALA A 119 -1.62 3.18 -11.94
CA ALA A 119 -2.78 2.87 -12.78
C ALA A 119 -2.63 3.44 -14.21
N GLU A 120 -2.13 4.68 -14.34
CA GLU A 120 -1.86 5.28 -15.66
C GLU A 120 -0.67 4.61 -16.38
N LYS A 121 0.40 4.25 -15.68
CA LYS A 121 1.55 3.57 -16.31
C LYS A 121 1.27 2.13 -16.71
N GLY A 122 0.38 1.43 -15.99
CA GLY A 122 -0.10 0.09 -16.34
C GLY A 122 -1.09 0.06 -17.50
N GLN A 123 -1.79 1.17 -17.79
CA GLN A 123 -2.74 1.27 -18.90
C GLN A 123 -2.09 1.71 -20.24
N ILE A 124 -0.86 2.22 -20.24
CA ILE A 124 -0.17 2.63 -21.48
C ILE A 124 0.38 1.43 -22.29
N LEU A 125 0.37 0.19 -21.76
CA LEU A 125 0.89 -0.99 -22.47
C LEU A 125 -0.15 -1.93 -23.10
N HIS A 126 -1.47 -1.68 -22.99
CA HIS A 126 -2.47 -2.59 -23.57
C HIS A 126 -3.68 -1.95 -24.30
N HIS A 127 -3.66 -0.65 -24.60
CA HIS A 127 -4.74 -0.04 -25.42
C HIS A 127 -4.26 0.98 -26.45
N ALA A 128 -3.17 0.67 -27.15
CA ALA A 128 -2.73 1.43 -28.31
C ALA A 128 -2.40 0.51 -29.49
N GLU A 129 -3.28 -0.43 -29.82
CA GLU A 129 -3.36 -1.08 -31.14
C GLU A 129 -4.62 -1.95 -31.15
N ASP A 130 -5.72 -1.36 -31.64
CA ASP A 130 -6.82 -2.05 -32.36
C ASP A 130 -8.03 -1.10 -32.44
N TYR A 131 -7.84 0.05 -33.08
CA TYR A 131 -8.91 0.78 -33.76
C TYR A 131 -8.31 1.53 -34.95
N LYS A 132 -8.14 0.82 -36.05
CA LYS A 132 -8.58 1.23 -37.41
C LYS A 132 -8.30 0.13 -38.42
#